data_AF-A0A533UXD5-F1
#
_entry.id   AF-A0A533UXD5-F1
#
_cell.length_a   1.000
_cell.length_b   1.000
_cell.length_c   1.000
_cell.angle_alpha   90.00
_cell.angle_beta   90.00
_cell.angle_gamma   90.00
#
_symmetry.space_group_name_H-M   'P 1'
#
loop_
_entity.id
_entity.type
_entity.pdbx_description
1 polymer ?
#
loop_
_entity_poly.entity_id
_entity_poly.type
_entity_poly.pdbx_seq_one_letter_code
_entity_poly.pdbx_strand_id
1 'polypeptide(L)'
;MAHDFWQNIFKYQNLGFDPIGWISNCSNEVDYFLLGKSFEKIKHNSWANLSWFDSFHYSGKNPDITRRTYNVKESISEDMKNKKIISLMRIHNEVAEDQQSLSHLLNNFFGKKPPKHQLRRIVLSTTSQYESQFALVDYIDTHRGNKLGYTAVNISSGKLIDPDEEPDSMVNTSIALTSALENLLLLGCTTGFRIIPIYDAPDENLMDRIRSNNDMFAAKYNLLLDDYSSLKLGKLFFGAT
;
A
#
# COMPACT_ATOMS: atom_id res chain seq x y z
N MET A 1 7.39 3.72 -32.52
CA MET A 1 7.84 4.52 -31.36
C MET A 1 6.70 5.32 -30.74
N ALA A 2 6.23 6.45 -31.30
CA ALA A 2 5.13 7.20 -30.63
C ALA A 2 3.79 6.42 -30.58
N HIS A 3 3.52 5.55 -31.54
CA HIS A 3 2.32 4.72 -31.56
C HIS A 3 2.32 3.64 -30.47
N ASP A 4 3.49 3.07 -30.17
CA ASP A 4 3.66 1.96 -29.22
C ASP A 4 3.54 2.47 -27.77
N PHE A 5 4.11 3.65 -27.48
CA PHE A 5 3.98 4.31 -26.18
C PHE A 5 2.52 4.55 -25.78
N TRP A 6 1.72 5.19 -26.64
CA TRP A 6 0.32 5.47 -26.32
C TRP A 6 -0.52 4.20 -26.17
N GLN A 7 -0.23 3.16 -26.95
CA GLN A 7 -0.89 1.86 -26.77
C GLN A 7 -0.62 1.27 -25.38
N ASN A 8 0.63 1.36 -24.91
CA ASN A 8 0.99 0.90 -23.56
C ASN A 8 0.34 1.75 -22.47
N ILE A 9 0.29 3.07 -22.64
CA ILE A 9 -0.45 3.97 -21.73
C ILE A 9 -1.91 3.54 -21.61
N PHE A 10 -2.60 3.29 -22.72
CA PHE A 10 -3.99 2.82 -22.71
C PHE A 10 -4.12 1.41 -22.12
N LYS A 11 -3.15 0.53 -22.34
CA LYS A 11 -3.09 -0.80 -21.71
C LYS A 11 -3.05 -0.67 -20.19
N TYR A 12 -2.14 0.13 -19.64
CA TYR A 12 -2.08 0.38 -18.20
C TYR A 12 -3.34 1.04 -17.65
N GLN A 13 -3.91 2.00 -18.39
CA GLN A 13 -5.19 2.63 -18.02
C GLN A 13 -6.33 1.61 -17.94
N ASN A 14 -6.48 0.73 -18.92
CA ASN A 14 -7.50 -0.32 -18.92
C ASN A 14 -7.34 -1.28 -17.73
N LEU A 15 -6.09 -1.52 -17.33
CA LEU A 15 -5.72 -2.31 -16.16
C LEU A 15 -5.93 -1.56 -14.82
N GLY A 16 -6.35 -0.30 -14.85
CA GLY A 16 -6.70 0.52 -13.69
C GLY A 16 -5.61 1.48 -13.21
N PHE A 17 -4.42 1.44 -13.79
CA PHE A 17 -3.36 2.39 -13.45
C PHE A 17 -3.65 3.77 -14.04
N ASP A 18 -3.07 4.82 -13.44
CA ASP A 18 -3.10 6.17 -14.00
C ASP A 18 -1.69 6.60 -14.45
N PRO A 19 -1.21 6.09 -15.60
CA PRO A 19 0.10 6.46 -16.12
C PRO A 19 0.22 7.94 -16.50
N ILE A 20 -0.88 8.63 -16.85
CA ILE A 20 -0.84 10.05 -17.21
C ILE A 20 -0.63 10.90 -15.96
N GLY A 21 -1.40 10.64 -14.89
CA GLY A 21 -1.18 11.26 -13.58
C GLY A 21 0.23 10.99 -13.05
N TRP A 22 0.75 9.78 -13.28
CA TRP A 22 2.13 9.45 -12.97
C TRP A 22 3.12 10.33 -13.75
N ILE A 23 2.99 10.45 -15.07
CA ILE A 23 3.91 11.24 -15.91
C ILE A 23 3.93 12.70 -15.47
N SER A 24 2.79 13.28 -15.07
CA SER A 24 2.75 14.68 -14.66
C SER A 24 3.31 14.91 -13.24
N ASN A 25 3.11 13.97 -12.31
CA ASN A 25 3.39 14.17 -10.89
C ASN A 25 4.56 13.32 -10.35
N CYS A 26 5.15 12.46 -11.19
CA CYS A 26 6.13 11.43 -10.83
C CYS A 26 5.66 10.49 -9.69
N SER A 27 4.36 10.42 -9.44
CA SER A 27 3.77 9.71 -8.31
C SER A 27 2.31 9.39 -8.59
N ASN A 28 1.91 8.17 -8.21
CA ASN A 28 0.50 7.77 -8.11
C ASN A 28 0.03 7.78 -6.66
N GLU A 29 0.74 8.45 -5.76
CA GLU A 29 0.38 8.61 -4.36
C GLU A 29 -0.15 10.01 -4.10
N VAL A 30 -1.15 10.11 -3.23
CA VAL A 30 -1.65 11.39 -2.71
C VAL A 30 -0.53 12.11 -1.98
N ASP A 31 -0.38 13.41 -2.28
CA ASP A 31 0.61 14.26 -1.62
C ASP A 31 0.49 14.21 -0.09
N TYR A 32 1.64 14.07 0.57
CA TYR A 32 1.71 13.89 2.03
C TYR A 32 1.16 15.11 2.79
N PHE A 33 1.35 16.34 2.26
CA PHE A 33 0.82 17.54 2.90
C PHE A 33 -0.70 17.64 2.73
N LEU A 34 -1.23 17.32 1.54
CA LEU A 34 -2.67 17.25 1.30
C LEU A 34 -3.33 16.20 2.21
N LEU A 35 -2.69 15.05 2.38
CA LEU A 35 -3.12 14.00 3.29
C LEU A 35 -3.16 14.48 4.74
N GLY A 36 -2.08 15.09 5.23
CA GLY A 36 -2.02 15.67 6.58
C GLY A 36 -3.14 16.69 6.83
N LYS A 37 -3.30 17.64 5.90
CA LYS A 37 -4.39 18.64 5.94
C LYS A 37 -5.79 18.01 5.88
N SER A 38 -5.94 16.86 5.24
CA SER A 38 -7.22 16.14 5.18
C SER A 38 -7.56 15.49 6.52
N PHE A 39 -6.56 14.96 7.24
CA PHE A 39 -6.73 14.49 8.61
C PHE A 39 -7.04 15.62 9.60
N GLU A 40 -6.41 16.79 9.46
CA GLU A 40 -6.68 17.97 10.31
C GLU A 40 -8.13 18.45 10.26
N LYS A 41 -8.81 18.27 9.12
CA LYS A 41 -10.24 18.59 8.97
C LYS A 41 -11.17 17.61 9.72
N ILE A 42 -10.67 16.44 10.12
CA ILE A 42 -11.45 15.45 10.84
C ILE A 42 -11.56 15.85 12.31
N LYS A 43 -12.79 16.01 12.81
CA LYS A 43 -13.03 16.30 14.22
C LYS A 43 -12.57 15.13 15.09
N HIS A 44 -11.90 15.42 16.20
CA HIS A 44 -11.42 14.42 17.17
C HIS A 44 -10.46 13.38 16.54
N ASN A 45 -9.50 13.84 15.73
CA ASN A 45 -8.52 13.00 15.01
C ASN A 45 -7.29 12.59 15.85
N SER A 46 -7.36 12.57 17.18
CA SER A 46 -6.20 12.25 18.06
C SER A 46 -5.61 10.85 17.85
N TRP A 47 -6.34 10.00 17.14
CA TRP A 47 -5.94 8.67 16.70
C TRP A 47 -5.05 8.66 15.46
N ALA A 48 -4.86 9.79 14.76
CA ALA A 48 -3.97 9.91 13.60
C ALA A 48 -2.74 10.74 13.94
N ASN A 49 -1.55 10.19 13.69
CA ASN A 49 -0.27 10.89 13.84
C ASN A 49 0.70 10.37 12.78
N LEU A 50 0.52 10.88 11.56
CA LEU A 50 1.15 10.33 10.37
C LEU A 50 2.68 10.48 10.38
N SER A 51 3.34 9.48 9.81
CA SER A 51 4.77 9.39 9.59
C SER A 51 5.05 8.53 8.36
N TRP A 52 6.28 8.58 7.88
CA TRP A 52 6.74 7.83 6.71
C TRP A 52 7.00 6.33 6.99
N PHE A 53 6.95 5.94 8.27
CA PHE A 53 7.01 4.54 8.72
C PHE A 53 6.21 4.38 10.03
N ASP A 54 6.09 3.14 10.49
CA ASP A 54 5.62 2.86 11.83
C ASP A 54 6.54 1.86 12.55
N SER A 55 6.55 1.89 13.89
CA SER A 55 7.40 0.98 14.69
C SER A 55 6.79 0.60 16.03
N PHE A 56 7.14 -0.59 16.51
CA PHE A 56 6.68 -1.11 17.81
C PHE A 56 7.79 -1.92 18.47
N HIS A 57 7.67 -2.15 19.78
CA HIS A 57 8.70 -2.88 20.52
C HIS A 57 8.88 -4.30 20.00
N TYR A 58 10.14 -4.69 19.82
CA TYR A 58 10.47 -6.04 19.40
C TYR A 58 10.10 -7.05 20.51
N SER A 59 9.34 -8.08 20.14
CA SER A 59 8.83 -9.08 21.10
C SER A 59 9.65 -10.36 21.18
N GLY A 60 10.73 -10.48 20.40
CA GLY A 60 11.47 -11.75 20.25
C GLY A 60 10.81 -12.73 19.28
N LYS A 61 9.62 -12.41 18.78
CA LYS A 61 8.87 -13.19 17.78
C LYS A 61 8.45 -12.28 16.63
N ASN A 62 8.24 -12.89 15.47
CA ASN A 62 7.61 -12.22 14.34
C ASN A 62 6.19 -11.79 14.73
N PRO A 63 5.76 -10.59 14.33
CA PRO A 63 4.40 -10.14 14.57
C PRO A 63 3.40 -10.98 13.78
N ASP A 64 2.26 -11.29 14.40
CA ASP A 64 1.14 -11.90 13.69
C ASP A 64 0.38 -10.82 12.93
N ILE A 65 0.23 -11.02 11.62
CA ILE A 65 -0.38 -10.04 10.72
C ILE A 65 -1.66 -10.65 10.14
N THR A 66 -2.77 -9.96 10.34
CA THR A 66 -4.05 -10.28 9.71
C THR A 66 -4.35 -9.20 8.67
N ARG A 67 -4.28 -9.55 7.39
CA ARG A 67 -4.63 -8.65 6.28
C ARG A 67 -6.11 -8.73 5.98
N ARG A 68 -6.75 -7.59 5.74
CA ARG A 68 -8.13 -7.53 5.22
C ARG A 68 -8.26 -6.47 4.14
N THR A 69 -9.02 -6.81 3.11
CA THR A 69 -9.41 -5.90 2.04
C THR A 69 -10.85 -5.45 2.26
N TYR A 70 -11.10 -4.17 2.01
CA TYR A 70 -12.37 -3.49 2.24
C TYR A 70 -12.77 -2.70 1.00
N ASN A 71 -14.07 -2.49 0.85
CA ASN A 71 -14.54 -1.43 -0.01
C ASN A 71 -14.21 -0.08 0.67
N VAL A 72 -13.75 0.91 -0.10
CA VAL A 72 -13.40 2.24 0.44
C VAL A 72 -14.56 2.96 1.13
N LYS A 73 -15.81 2.55 0.87
CA LYS A 73 -17.03 3.09 1.50
C LYS A 73 -17.36 2.44 2.85
N GLU A 74 -16.71 1.32 3.19
CA GLU A 74 -16.88 0.62 4.46
C GLU A 74 -16.05 1.27 5.57
N SER A 75 -16.27 0.84 6.81
CA SER A 75 -15.42 1.21 7.95
C SER A 75 -14.59 0.03 8.40
N ILE A 76 -13.46 0.29 9.05
CA ILE A 76 -12.63 -0.77 9.63
C ILE A 76 -13.41 -1.66 10.61
N SER A 77 -13.02 -2.94 10.68
CA SER A 77 -13.67 -3.92 11.54
C SER A 77 -13.43 -3.61 13.02
N GLU A 78 -14.50 -3.70 13.82
CA GLU A 78 -14.43 -3.37 15.24
C GLU A 78 -13.60 -4.37 16.05
N ASP A 79 -13.64 -5.65 15.69
CA ASP A 79 -12.93 -6.72 16.40
C ASP A 79 -11.41 -6.56 16.34
N MET A 80 -10.91 -5.81 15.34
CA MET A 80 -9.49 -5.61 15.09
C MET A 80 -8.99 -4.22 15.48
N LYS A 81 -9.85 -3.36 16.07
CA LYS A 81 -9.48 -1.97 16.45
C LYS A 81 -8.40 -1.87 17.52
N ASN A 82 -8.19 -2.96 18.28
CA ASN A 82 -7.17 -3.05 19.33
C ASN A 82 -5.79 -3.40 18.79
N LYS A 83 -5.68 -3.81 17.52
CA LYS A 83 -4.41 -4.11 16.86
C LYS A 83 -3.82 -2.83 16.29
N LYS A 84 -2.51 -2.86 16.05
CA LYS A 84 -1.85 -1.78 15.33
C LYS A 84 -2.19 -1.91 13.85
N ILE A 85 -2.37 -0.77 13.17
CA ILE A 85 -2.87 -0.73 11.80
C ILE A 85 -1.85 -0.05 10.90
N ILE A 86 -1.58 -0.69 9.77
CA ILE A 86 -1.00 -0.08 8.59
C ILE A 86 -1.97 -0.27 7.44
N SER A 87 -2.12 0.76 6.63
CA SER A 87 -3.13 0.74 5.59
C SER A 87 -2.58 1.25 4.25
N LEU A 88 -3.09 0.65 3.20
CA LEU A 88 -2.96 1.14 1.83
C LEU A 88 -4.37 1.29 1.27
N MET A 89 -4.66 2.43 0.66
CA MET A 89 -5.92 2.68 -0.01
C MET A 89 -5.64 3.08 -1.46
N ARG A 90 -6.37 2.49 -2.41
CA ARG A 90 -6.42 2.97 -3.78
C ARG A 90 -7.74 3.71 -3.97
N ILE A 91 -7.67 4.98 -4.34
CA ILE A 91 -8.83 5.88 -4.42
C ILE A 91 -8.88 6.58 -5.78
N HIS A 92 -10.08 6.98 -6.20
CA HIS A 92 -10.24 7.69 -7.47
C HIS A 92 -9.57 9.08 -7.45
N ASN A 93 -9.02 9.53 -8.58
CA ASN A 93 -8.34 10.82 -8.72
C ASN A 93 -9.19 12.00 -8.20
N GLU A 94 -10.48 12.03 -8.52
CA GLU A 94 -11.39 13.09 -8.06
C GLU A 94 -11.46 13.20 -6.53
N VAL A 95 -11.38 12.07 -5.82
CA VAL A 95 -11.39 12.07 -4.35
C VAL A 95 -10.02 12.44 -3.80
N ALA A 96 -8.95 12.05 -4.50
CA ALA A 96 -7.57 12.35 -4.12
C ALA A 96 -7.23 13.85 -4.22
N GLU A 97 -7.77 14.54 -5.24
CA GLU A 97 -7.47 15.94 -5.52
C GLU A 97 -8.29 16.92 -4.66
N ASP A 98 -9.50 16.53 -4.24
CA ASP A 98 -10.33 17.35 -3.35
C ASP A 98 -10.11 17.01 -1.86
N GLN A 99 -9.48 17.94 -1.14
CA GLN A 99 -9.22 17.81 0.30
C GLN A 99 -10.48 17.51 1.12
N GLN A 100 -11.64 18.06 0.73
CA GLN A 100 -12.88 17.85 1.49
C GLN A 100 -13.41 16.42 1.30
N SER A 101 -13.44 15.94 0.06
CA SER A 101 -13.80 14.57 -0.29
C SER A 101 -12.84 13.56 0.35
N LEU A 102 -11.53 13.81 0.30
CA LEU A 102 -10.52 12.97 0.94
C LEU A 102 -10.72 12.91 2.47
N SER A 103 -10.93 14.05 3.12
CA SER A 103 -11.21 14.10 4.57
C SER A 103 -12.48 13.31 4.93
N HIS A 104 -13.54 13.43 4.12
CA HIS A 104 -14.78 12.69 4.33
C HIS A 104 -14.58 11.18 4.19
N LEU A 105 -13.83 10.75 3.18
CA LEU A 105 -13.47 9.34 2.98
C LEU A 105 -12.70 8.78 4.19
N LEU A 106 -11.62 9.47 4.60
CA LEU A 106 -10.78 9.06 5.72
C LEU A 106 -11.56 9.01 7.05
N ASN A 107 -12.45 9.99 7.28
CA ASN A 107 -13.30 9.99 8.47
C ASN A 107 -14.33 8.86 8.46
N ASN A 108 -14.91 8.55 7.29
CA ASN A 108 -15.84 7.43 7.17
C ASN A 108 -15.13 6.09 7.41
N PHE A 109 -13.92 5.93 6.89
CA PHE A 109 -13.17 4.68 6.95
C PHE A 109 -12.58 4.42 8.34
N PHE A 110 -11.86 5.39 8.90
CA PHE A 110 -11.17 5.28 10.19
C PHE A 110 -11.92 5.98 11.34
N GLY A 111 -12.45 7.18 11.10
CA GLY A 111 -12.98 8.07 12.15
C GLY A 111 -14.25 7.57 12.83
N LYS A 112 -15.12 6.82 12.13
CA LYS A 112 -16.32 6.20 12.75
C LYS A 112 -15.98 5.19 13.83
N LYS A 113 -14.84 4.50 13.70
CA LYS A 113 -14.37 3.44 14.60
C LYS A 113 -12.85 3.62 14.78
N PRO A 114 -12.42 4.65 15.53
CA PRO A 114 -11.01 5.02 15.56
C PRO A 114 -10.15 3.88 16.13
N PRO A 115 -8.96 3.65 15.56
CA PRO A 115 -8.06 2.64 16.07
C PRO A 115 -7.56 3.01 17.47
N LYS A 116 -7.34 2.00 18.33
CA LYS A 116 -6.84 2.22 19.68
C LYS A 116 -5.37 2.66 19.68
N HIS A 117 -4.58 2.11 18.76
CA HIS A 117 -3.22 2.56 18.50
C HIS A 117 -3.24 3.70 17.48
N GLN A 118 -2.33 4.66 17.63
CA GLN A 118 -2.22 5.74 16.66
C GLN A 118 -1.94 5.19 15.26
N LEU A 119 -2.74 5.62 14.30
CA LEU A 119 -2.47 5.42 12.88
C LEU A 119 -1.28 6.29 12.49
N ARG A 120 -0.14 5.65 12.25
CA ARG A 120 1.10 6.34 11.86
C ARG A 120 1.42 6.20 10.39
N ARG A 121 1.16 5.05 9.77
CA ARG A 121 1.46 4.84 8.35
C ARG A 121 0.21 4.48 7.54
N ILE A 122 -0.08 5.29 6.54
CA ILE A 122 -1.06 5.03 5.49
C ILE A 122 -0.47 5.45 4.14
N VAL A 123 -0.68 4.64 3.11
CA VAL A 123 -0.46 5.00 1.70
C VAL A 123 -1.80 5.20 1.03
N LEU A 124 -1.96 6.30 0.28
CA LEU A 124 -3.09 6.48 -0.61
C LEU A 124 -2.55 6.55 -2.03
N SER A 125 -2.85 5.54 -2.83
CA SER A 125 -2.60 5.55 -4.26
C SER A 125 -3.84 5.95 -5.05
N THR A 126 -3.64 6.43 -6.27
CA THR A 126 -4.68 6.96 -7.12
C THR A 126 -5.03 6.03 -8.28
N THR A 127 -6.21 6.22 -8.85
CA THR A 127 -6.69 5.50 -10.03
C THR A 127 -7.70 6.34 -10.79
N SER A 128 -7.73 6.17 -12.11
CA SER A 128 -8.74 6.75 -12.99
C SER A 128 -10.03 5.92 -13.06
N GLN A 129 -10.12 4.80 -12.34
CA GLN A 129 -11.24 3.86 -12.40
C GLN A 129 -11.88 3.65 -11.02
N TYR A 130 -13.18 3.95 -10.89
CA TYR A 130 -13.91 3.83 -9.64
C TYR A 130 -13.98 2.39 -9.11
N GLU A 131 -14.07 1.41 -10.01
CA GLU A 131 -14.13 -0.01 -9.69
C GLU A 131 -12.80 -0.57 -9.17
N SER A 132 -11.69 0.15 -9.40
CA SER A 132 -10.36 -0.23 -8.93
C SER A 132 -10.08 0.22 -7.50
N GLN A 133 -11.05 0.84 -6.82
CA GLN A 133 -10.86 1.38 -5.47
C GLN A 133 -10.98 0.31 -4.40
N PHE A 134 -10.03 0.29 -3.47
CA PHE A 134 -10.04 -0.61 -2.32
C PHE A 134 -9.26 -0.01 -1.15
N ALA A 135 -9.49 -0.56 0.03
CA ALA A 135 -8.65 -0.32 1.20
C ALA A 135 -8.13 -1.64 1.74
N LEU A 136 -6.82 -1.75 1.88
CA LEU A 136 -6.13 -2.85 2.52
C LEU A 136 -5.66 -2.39 3.90
N VAL A 137 -5.89 -3.26 4.88
CA VAL A 137 -5.51 -3.02 6.26
C VAL A 137 -4.77 -4.24 6.78
N ASP A 138 -3.51 -4.03 7.16
CA ASP A 138 -2.70 -5.00 7.88
C ASP A 138 -2.84 -4.73 9.38
N TYR A 139 -3.53 -5.65 10.07
CA TYR A 139 -3.70 -5.63 11.51
C TYR A 139 -2.57 -6.42 12.18
N ILE A 140 -1.70 -5.69 12.88
CA ILE A 140 -0.49 -6.22 13.49
C ILE A 140 -0.75 -6.46 14.97
N ASP A 141 -0.63 -7.71 15.40
CA ASP A 141 -0.68 -8.08 16.80
C ASP A 141 0.68 -7.81 17.47
N THR A 142 0.73 -6.73 18.25
CA THR A 142 1.93 -6.35 18.97
C THR A 142 1.90 -6.94 20.37
N HIS A 143 2.71 -7.97 20.59
CA HIS A 143 2.94 -8.53 21.92
C HIS A 143 3.68 -7.53 22.83
N ARG A 144 3.60 -7.70 24.15
CA ARG A 144 4.41 -6.92 25.11
C ARG A 144 5.89 -7.19 24.85
N GLY A 145 6.54 -6.27 24.12
CA GLY A 145 7.92 -6.43 23.70
C GLY A 145 8.94 -6.21 24.82
N ASN A 146 10.17 -6.64 24.56
CA ASN A 146 11.32 -6.27 25.38
C ASN A 146 11.72 -4.81 25.04
N LYS A 147 12.30 -4.06 25.99
CA LYS A 147 12.75 -2.68 25.76
C LYS A 147 13.97 -2.60 24.82
N LEU A 148 14.58 -3.72 24.45
CA LEU A 148 15.84 -3.81 23.71
C LEU A 148 15.65 -3.97 22.18
N GLY A 149 14.81 -3.14 21.58
CA GLY A 149 14.69 -3.06 20.11
C GLY A 149 13.30 -2.68 19.61
N TYR A 150 13.23 -2.37 18.32
CA TYR A 150 12.00 -2.03 17.61
C TYR A 150 11.88 -2.88 16.33
N THR A 151 10.67 -3.31 16.04
CA THR A 151 10.27 -3.74 14.70
C THR A 151 9.73 -2.53 13.97
N ALA A 152 10.39 -2.16 12.88
CA ALA A 152 9.91 -1.14 11.95
C ALA A 152 9.08 -1.82 10.85
N VAL A 153 8.13 -1.07 10.32
CA VAL A 153 7.22 -1.56 9.30
C VAL A 153 6.82 -0.40 8.40
N ASN A 154 6.76 -0.70 7.10
CA ASN A 154 6.41 0.24 6.05
C ASN A 154 5.36 -0.43 5.16
N ILE A 155 4.66 0.36 4.36
CA ILE A 155 3.83 -0.12 3.28
C ILE A 155 4.06 0.81 2.10
N SER A 156 4.04 0.27 0.89
CA SER A 156 4.22 1.02 -0.34
C SER A 156 3.20 0.60 -1.38
N SER A 157 2.81 1.55 -2.22
CA SER A 157 2.18 1.24 -3.50
C SER A 157 3.24 1.17 -4.59
N GLY A 158 3.07 0.25 -5.52
CA GLY A 158 3.93 0.11 -6.68
C GLY A 158 3.76 1.31 -7.61
N LYS A 159 4.90 1.85 -8.07
CA LYS A 159 4.95 2.93 -9.05
C LYS A 159 5.20 2.33 -10.42
N LEU A 160 4.44 2.78 -11.42
CA LEU A 160 4.78 2.49 -12.80
C LEU A 160 5.95 3.39 -13.17
N ILE A 161 7.17 2.84 -13.27
CA ILE A 161 8.37 3.66 -13.59
C ILE A 161 8.62 3.70 -15.09
N ASP A 162 8.30 2.62 -15.79
CA ASP A 162 8.48 2.53 -17.24
C ASP A 162 7.18 2.00 -17.89
N PRO A 163 6.42 2.86 -18.60
CA PRO A 163 5.24 2.42 -19.33
C PRO A 163 5.60 1.61 -20.59
N ASP A 164 6.86 1.56 -21.04
CA ASP A 164 7.28 0.71 -22.16
C ASP A 164 7.49 -0.75 -21.74
N GLU A 165 7.68 -1.00 -20.43
CA GLU A 165 7.74 -2.35 -19.88
C GLU A 165 6.36 -3.01 -19.84
N GLU A 166 6.34 -4.34 -19.99
CA GLU A 166 5.13 -5.12 -19.82
C GLU A 166 4.63 -5.07 -18.36
N PRO A 167 3.30 -5.12 -18.12
CA PRO A 167 2.74 -5.07 -16.77
C PRO A 167 3.36 -6.08 -15.80
N ASP A 168 3.66 -7.29 -16.27
CA ASP A 168 4.27 -8.39 -15.53
C ASP A 168 5.81 -8.42 -15.62
N SER A 169 6.44 -7.32 -16.01
CA SER A 169 7.90 -7.26 -16.02
C SER A 169 8.47 -7.46 -14.62
N MET A 170 9.63 -8.11 -14.56
CA MET A 170 10.40 -8.23 -13.32
C MET A 170 10.78 -6.86 -12.76
N VAL A 171 10.92 -5.84 -13.63
CA VAL A 171 11.22 -4.45 -13.25
C VAL A 171 10.11 -3.89 -12.37
N ASN A 172 8.85 -3.97 -12.80
CA ASN A 172 7.69 -3.49 -12.04
C ASN A 172 7.57 -4.16 -10.67
N THR A 173 7.79 -5.48 -10.63
CA THR A 173 7.79 -6.24 -9.38
C THR A 173 8.93 -5.80 -8.46
N SER A 174 10.14 -5.70 -8.99
CA SER A 174 11.33 -5.32 -8.22
C SER A 174 11.19 -3.92 -7.61
N ILE A 175 10.63 -2.98 -8.37
CA ILE A 175 10.36 -1.62 -7.89
C ILE A 175 9.39 -1.65 -6.70
N ALA A 176 8.25 -2.33 -6.85
CA ALA A 176 7.22 -2.37 -5.81
C ALA A 176 7.75 -2.94 -4.49
N LEU A 177 8.50 -4.06 -4.56
CA LEU A 177 9.09 -4.69 -3.38
C LEU A 177 10.21 -3.84 -2.78
N THR A 178 11.06 -3.23 -3.61
CA THR A 178 12.14 -2.34 -3.15
C THR A 178 11.59 -1.10 -2.46
N SER A 179 10.50 -0.51 -2.97
CA SER A 179 9.86 0.65 -2.35
C SER A 179 9.33 0.37 -0.93
N ALA A 180 8.96 -0.88 -0.60
CA ALA A 180 8.59 -1.23 0.77
C ALA A 180 9.83 -1.26 1.68
N LEU A 181 10.97 -1.74 1.17
CA LEU A 181 12.23 -1.87 1.91
C LEU A 181 12.97 -0.54 2.10
N GLU A 182 12.89 0.38 1.14
CA GLU A 182 13.71 1.60 1.11
C GLU A 182 13.66 2.40 2.42
N ASN A 183 12.46 2.70 2.92
CA ASN A 183 12.30 3.44 4.18
C ASN A 183 12.86 2.68 5.38
N LEU A 184 12.79 1.35 5.38
CA LEU A 184 13.34 0.51 6.44
C LEU A 184 14.88 0.53 6.40
N LEU A 185 15.47 0.47 5.20
CA LEU A 185 16.91 0.59 5.01
C LEU A 185 17.43 1.97 5.47
N LEU A 186 16.70 3.04 5.17
CA LEU A 186 17.02 4.40 5.65
C LEU A 186 16.97 4.53 7.17
N LEU A 187 16.14 3.74 7.85
CA LEU A 187 16.11 3.64 9.32
C LEU A 187 17.27 2.81 9.90
N GLY A 188 18.12 2.22 9.05
CA GLY A 188 19.22 1.35 9.46
C GLY A 188 18.78 -0.09 9.76
N CYS A 189 17.59 -0.51 9.32
CA CYS A 189 17.22 -1.92 9.36
C CYS A 189 18.10 -2.69 8.37
N THR A 190 18.76 -3.74 8.84
CA THR A 190 19.72 -4.51 8.02
C THR A 190 19.43 -6.02 7.99
N THR A 191 18.55 -6.52 8.86
CA THR A 191 18.22 -7.95 8.98
C THR A 191 16.77 -8.13 9.43
N GLY A 192 16.25 -9.36 9.28
CA GLY A 192 14.90 -9.71 9.72
C GLY A 192 13.79 -9.20 8.81
N PHE A 193 14.11 -8.91 7.55
CA PHE A 193 13.12 -8.49 6.56
C PHE A 193 12.13 -9.60 6.26
N ARG A 194 10.86 -9.20 6.30
CA ARG A 194 9.70 -10.01 5.92
C ARG A 194 8.87 -9.13 5.00
N ILE A 195 8.64 -9.58 3.78
CA ILE A 195 7.87 -8.86 2.76
C ILE A 195 6.54 -9.56 2.56
N ILE A 196 5.47 -8.78 2.56
CA ILE A 196 4.12 -9.25 2.26
C ILE A 196 3.66 -8.56 0.97
N PRO A 197 3.85 -9.19 -0.21
CA PRO A 197 3.50 -8.57 -1.48
C PRO A 197 2.00 -8.28 -1.53
N ILE A 198 1.64 -7.19 -2.22
CA ILE A 198 0.27 -6.80 -2.50
C ILE A 198 0.16 -6.72 -4.02
N TYR A 199 -0.60 -7.64 -4.61
CA TYR A 199 -0.74 -7.70 -6.05
C TYR A 199 -2.12 -8.11 -6.48
N ASP A 200 -2.47 -7.70 -7.70
CA ASP A 200 -3.70 -8.13 -8.36
C ASP A 200 -3.56 -7.99 -9.88
N ALA A 201 -4.39 -8.72 -10.62
CA ALA A 201 -4.37 -8.77 -12.07
C ALA A 201 -5.76 -9.13 -12.61
N PRO A 202 -6.10 -8.77 -13.87
CA PRO A 202 -7.39 -9.11 -14.47
C PRO A 202 -7.52 -10.59 -14.85
N ASP A 203 -6.41 -11.31 -15.02
CA ASP A 203 -6.40 -12.71 -15.43
C ASP A 203 -5.33 -13.51 -14.69
N GLU A 204 -5.57 -14.83 -14.58
CA GLU A 204 -4.72 -15.77 -13.83
C GLU A 204 -3.32 -15.89 -14.44
N ASN A 205 -3.17 -15.79 -15.77
CA ASN A 205 -1.85 -15.94 -16.39
C ASN A 205 -0.94 -14.77 -16.01
N LEU A 206 -1.47 -13.54 -16.00
CA LEU A 206 -0.74 -12.37 -15.54
C LEU A 206 -0.44 -12.47 -14.04
N MET A 207 -1.42 -12.93 -13.26
CA MET A 207 -1.28 -13.13 -11.81
C MET A 207 -0.16 -14.12 -11.46
N ASP A 208 -0.08 -15.25 -12.16
CA ASP A 208 0.94 -16.27 -11.96
C ASP A 208 2.34 -15.76 -12.31
N ARG A 209 2.47 -14.93 -13.36
CA ARG A 209 3.75 -14.31 -13.71
C ARG A 209 4.19 -13.30 -12.65
N ILE A 210 3.28 -12.48 -12.12
CA ILE A 210 3.58 -11.57 -11.01
C ILE A 210 4.01 -12.34 -9.76
N ARG A 211 3.31 -13.43 -9.42
CA ARG A 211 3.67 -14.30 -8.30
C ARG A 211 5.07 -14.90 -8.48
N SER A 212 5.36 -15.43 -9.66
CA SER A 212 6.69 -15.96 -10.00
C SER A 212 7.78 -14.89 -9.88
N ASN A 213 7.51 -13.65 -10.29
CA ASN A 213 8.47 -12.55 -10.13
C ASN A 213 8.73 -12.20 -8.65
N ASN A 214 7.69 -12.23 -7.81
CA ASN A 214 7.84 -12.01 -6.37
C ASN A 214 8.75 -13.08 -5.75
N ASP A 215 8.54 -14.35 -6.10
CA ASP A 215 9.35 -15.49 -5.63
C ASP A 215 10.80 -15.35 -6.11
N MET A 216 11.00 -15.00 -7.38
CA MET A 216 12.33 -14.77 -7.95
C MET A 216 13.06 -13.62 -7.26
N PHE A 217 12.36 -12.52 -6.96
CA PHE A 217 12.94 -11.38 -6.24
C PHE A 217 13.37 -11.80 -4.83
N ALA A 218 12.47 -12.45 -4.08
CA ALA A 218 12.75 -12.90 -2.72
C ALA A 218 13.91 -13.88 -2.67
N ALA A 219 13.96 -14.85 -3.59
CA ALA A 219 15.04 -15.83 -3.70
C ALA A 219 16.39 -15.16 -4.01
N LYS A 220 16.41 -14.19 -4.93
CA LYS A 220 17.64 -13.46 -5.32
C LYS A 220 18.28 -12.72 -4.15
N TYR A 221 17.48 -12.16 -3.25
CA TYR A 221 17.94 -11.35 -2.12
C TYR A 221 17.87 -12.08 -0.76
N ASN A 222 17.52 -13.37 -0.76
CA ASN A 222 17.34 -14.18 0.46
C ASN A 222 16.39 -13.54 1.48
N LEU A 223 15.24 -13.07 1.00
CA LEU A 223 14.21 -12.40 1.80
C LEU A 223 13.08 -13.38 2.14
N LEU A 224 12.50 -13.23 3.33
CA LEU A 224 11.29 -13.96 3.68
C LEU A 224 10.09 -13.30 2.97
N LEU A 225 9.39 -14.07 2.15
CA LEU A 225 8.16 -13.65 1.48
C LEU A 225 6.98 -14.39 2.10
N ASP A 226 5.95 -13.65 2.51
CA ASP A 226 4.68 -14.24 2.94
C ASP A 226 3.55 -13.81 2.01
N ASP A 227 3.10 -14.71 1.15
CA ASP A 227 2.03 -14.45 0.19
C ASP A 227 0.65 -14.66 0.82
N TYR A 228 -0.13 -13.58 0.88
CA TYR A 228 -1.50 -13.56 1.40
C TYR A 228 -2.55 -13.72 0.28
N SER A 229 -2.13 -14.20 -0.89
CA SER A 229 -2.89 -14.22 -2.14
C SER A 229 -3.16 -12.84 -2.72
N SER A 230 -3.57 -12.81 -3.99
CA SER A 230 -3.97 -11.60 -4.69
C SER A 230 -5.21 -10.94 -4.07
N LEU A 231 -5.42 -9.66 -4.39
CA LEU A 231 -6.59 -8.92 -3.94
C LEU A 231 -7.91 -9.43 -4.55
N LYS A 232 -7.85 -10.10 -5.72
CA LYS A 232 -9.00 -10.63 -6.46
C LYS A 232 -10.03 -9.54 -6.82
N LEU A 233 -9.57 -8.34 -7.13
CA LEU A 233 -10.40 -7.22 -7.60
C LEU A 233 -10.44 -7.18 -9.14
N GLY A 234 -9.58 -7.95 -9.82
CA GLY A 234 -9.55 -8.05 -11.28
C GLY A 234 -8.90 -6.85 -11.95
N LYS A 235 -8.05 -6.11 -11.21
CA LYS A 235 -7.37 -4.91 -11.70
C LYS A 235 -5.90 -5.00 -11.35
N LEU A 236 -5.03 -4.48 -12.22
CA LEU A 236 -3.60 -4.55 -11.97
C LEU A 236 -3.26 -3.72 -10.73
N PHE A 237 -2.47 -4.32 -9.84
CA PHE A 237 -1.94 -3.64 -8.67
C PHE A 237 -0.59 -4.23 -8.29
N PHE A 238 0.30 -3.38 -7.79
CA PHE A 238 1.57 -3.75 -7.20
C PHE A 238 1.77 -2.97 -5.90
N GLY A 239 2.45 -3.57 -4.93
CA GLY A 239 2.78 -2.97 -3.66
C GLY A 239 3.35 -4.01 -2.71
N ALA A 240 3.75 -3.58 -1.52
CA ALA A 240 4.19 -4.48 -0.47
C ALA A 240 4.11 -3.82 0.90
N THR A 241 4.00 -4.65 1.93
CA THR A 241 4.25 -4.30 3.33
C THR A 241 5.57 -4.92 3.75
#